data_AF-A0A142L5K1-F1
#
_entry.id   AF-A0A142L5K1-F1
#
_cell.length_a   1.000
_cell.length_b   1.000
_cell.length_c   1.000
_cell.angle_alpha   90.00
_cell.angle_beta   90.00
_cell.angle_gamma   90.00
#
_symmetry.space_group_name_H-M   'P 1'
#
loop_
_entity.id
_entity.type
_entity.pdbx_description
1 polymer ?
#
loop_
_entity_poly.entity_id
_entity_poly.type
_entity_poly.pdbx_seq_one_letter_code
_entity_poly.pdbx_strand_id
1 'polypeptide(L)'
;METMTSAAIIETEHLTWLKNLDFYKAQLSVMEKELAGFAKESTSKKVGPRVEQFQNQFIRQREVIDTLRHSVKQHENEIERMTRFALEYLRDRVTKDHMLLKAEYKRFVELFMEMEQDFHDYLA
;
A
#
# COMPACT_ATOMS: atom_id res chain seq x y z
N MET A 1 25.05 -21.32 1.01
CA MET A 1 24.77 -20.47 2.19
C MET A 1 24.17 -19.11 1.82
N GLU A 2 24.20 -18.69 0.55
CA GLU A 2 23.63 -17.40 0.09
C GLU A 2 22.10 -17.41 -0.12
N THR A 3 21.47 -18.58 -0.28
CA THR A 3 20.04 -18.71 -0.59
C THR A 3 19.12 -18.43 0.60
N MET A 4 19.52 -18.84 1.82
CA MET A 4 18.75 -18.58 3.04
C MET A 4 18.71 -17.08 3.38
N THR A 5 19.78 -16.34 3.06
CA THR A 5 19.84 -14.89 3.31
C THR A 5 18.85 -14.12 2.45
N SER A 6 18.66 -14.49 1.19
CA SER A 6 17.73 -13.78 0.29
C SER A 6 16.26 -14.00 0.64
N ALA A 7 15.86 -15.20 1.04
CA ALA A 7 14.47 -15.50 1.37
C ALA A 7 14.04 -14.83 2.69
N ALA A 8 14.90 -14.85 3.71
CA ALA A 8 14.64 -14.19 4.99
C ALA A 8 14.53 -12.66 4.87
N ILE A 9 15.31 -12.05 3.97
CA ILE A 9 15.19 -10.62 3.65
C ILE A 9 13.82 -10.34 3.03
N ILE A 10 13.41 -11.12 2.03
CA ILE A 10 12.10 -10.95 1.37
C ILE A 10 10.95 -11.09 2.37
N GLU A 11 10.99 -12.11 3.23
CA GLU A 11 9.98 -12.32 4.28
C GLU A 11 9.89 -11.12 5.24
N THR A 12 11.05 -10.59 5.67
CA THR A 12 11.11 -9.41 6.54
C THR A 12 10.55 -8.17 5.86
N GLU A 13 10.84 -7.98 4.57
CA GLU A 13 10.26 -6.90 3.77
C GLU A 13 8.74 -7.04 3.64
N HIS A 14 8.23 -8.23 3.31
CA HIS A 14 6.78 -8.50 3.23
C HIS A 14 6.06 -8.19 4.54
N LEU A 15 6.58 -8.68 5.66
CA LEU A 15 6.03 -8.40 7.00
C LEU A 15 5.99 -6.89 7.29
N THR A 16 7.02 -6.16 6.86
CA THR A 16 7.09 -4.70 7.01
C THR A 16 6.05 -4.01 6.15
N TRP A 17 5.92 -4.41 4.88
CA TRP A 17 4.94 -3.83 3.96
C TRP A 17 3.51 -4.08 4.44
N LEU A 18 3.18 -5.30 4.88
CA LEU A 18 1.84 -5.62 5.39
C LEU A 18 1.46 -4.77 6.61
N LYS A 19 2.37 -4.59 7.57
CA LYS A 19 2.17 -3.72 8.73
C LYS A 19 1.94 -2.26 8.31
N ASN A 20 2.77 -1.76 7.39
CA ASN A 20 2.63 -0.39 6.88
C ASN A 20 1.32 -0.21 6.11
N LEU A 21 0.91 -1.19 5.29
CA LEU A 21 -0.37 -1.16 4.58
C LEU A 21 -1.56 -1.13 5.54
N ASP A 22 -1.51 -1.88 6.65
CA ASP A 22 -2.53 -1.80 7.70
C ASP A 22 -2.55 -0.43 8.39
N PHE A 23 -1.37 0.16 8.63
CA PHE A 23 -1.23 1.52 9.16
C PHE A 23 -1.85 2.56 8.22
N TYR A 24 -1.51 2.57 6.93
CA TYR A 24 -2.06 3.50 5.95
C TYR A 24 -3.58 3.34 5.81
N LYS A 25 -4.10 2.11 5.88
CA LYS A 25 -5.56 1.86 5.87
C LYS A 25 -6.26 2.47 7.10
N ALA A 26 -5.62 2.40 8.26
CA ALA A 26 -6.11 3.05 9.47
C ALA A 26 -6.07 4.59 9.35
N GLN A 27 -4.98 5.14 8.80
CA GLN A 27 -4.87 6.59 8.54
C GLN A 27 -5.96 7.11 7.59
N LEU A 28 -6.25 6.41 6.48
CA LEU A 28 -7.36 6.77 5.59
C LEU A 28 -8.70 6.85 6.34
N SER A 29 -8.93 5.94 7.28
CA SER A 29 -10.16 5.93 8.09
C SER A 29 -10.23 7.10 9.08
N VAL A 30 -9.08 7.66 9.48
CA VAL A 30 -9.02 8.88 10.30
C VAL A 30 -9.27 10.11 9.42
N MET A 31 -8.55 10.24 8.31
CA MET A 31 -8.69 11.36 7.37
C MET A 31 -10.12 11.46 6.80
N GLU A 32 -10.79 10.34 6.55
CA GLU A 32 -12.20 10.34 6.14
C GLU A 32 -13.14 10.95 7.19
N LYS A 33 -12.88 10.70 8.48
CA LYS A 33 -13.69 11.27 9.58
C LYS A 33 -13.45 12.76 9.71
N GLU A 34 -12.19 13.19 9.57
CA GLU A 34 -11.80 14.60 9.61
C GLU A 34 -12.42 15.36 8.43
N LEU A 35 -12.34 14.81 7.22
CA LEU A 35 -12.97 15.37 6.02
C LEU A 35 -14.48 15.51 6.18
N ALA A 36 -15.13 14.51 6.77
CA ALA A 36 -16.57 14.54 7.04
C ALA A 36 -16.94 15.60 8.09
N GLY A 37 -16.09 15.82 9.10
CA GLY A 37 -16.25 16.91 10.08
C GLY A 37 -16.14 18.27 9.41
N PHE A 38 -15.05 18.49 8.68
CA PHE A 38 -14.80 19.72 7.93
C PHE A 38 -15.92 20.06 6.95
N ALA A 39 -16.38 19.08 6.18
CA ALA A 39 -17.45 19.27 5.20
C ALA A 39 -18.78 19.69 5.84
N LYS A 40 -19.09 19.23 7.06
CA LYS A 40 -20.30 19.63 7.80
C LYS A 40 -20.24 21.08 8.28
N GLU A 41 -19.06 21.54 8.70
CA GLU A 41 -18.85 22.90 9.19
C GLU A 41 -18.79 23.91 8.04
N SER A 42 -18.37 23.47 6.84
CA SER A 42 -18.27 24.33 5.68
C SER A 42 -19.64 24.52 4.97
N THR A 43 -20.20 25.72 5.00
CA THR A 43 -21.49 26.03 4.32
C THR A 43 -21.33 26.45 2.84
N SER A 44 -20.12 26.32 2.29
CA SER A 44 -19.73 26.88 0.99
C SER A 44 -19.82 25.86 -0.14
N LYS A 45 -20.53 26.19 -1.22
CA LYS A 45 -20.58 25.39 -2.46
C LYS A 45 -19.20 25.17 -3.11
N LYS A 46 -18.18 25.98 -2.77
CA LYS A 46 -16.81 25.85 -3.30
C LYS A 46 -16.02 24.70 -2.63
N VAL A 47 -16.48 24.17 -1.50
CA VAL A 47 -15.81 23.09 -0.76
C VAL A 47 -16.15 21.70 -1.32
N GLY A 48 -17.32 21.55 -1.94
CA GLY A 48 -17.79 20.28 -2.50
C GLY A 48 -16.81 19.57 -3.45
N PRO A 49 -16.23 20.25 -4.46
CA PRO A 49 -15.34 19.59 -5.43
C PRO A 49 -14.05 19.03 -4.82
N ARG A 50 -13.41 19.74 -3.88
CA ARG A 50 -12.20 19.26 -3.21
C ARG A 50 -12.51 18.11 -2.25
N VAL A 51 -13.64 18.17 -1.55
CA VAL A 51 -14.10 17.06 -0.69
C VAL A 51 -14.32 15.79 -1.51
N GLU A 52 -15.01 15.89 -2.66
CA GLU A 52 -15.23 14.75 -3.56
C GLU A 52 -13.90 14.21 -4.12
N GLN A 53 -12.97 15.09 -4.48
CA GLN A 53 -11.63 14.68 -4.92
C GLN A 53 -10.92 13.84 -3.86
N PHE A 54 -10.89 14.28 -2.60
CA PHE A 54 -10.25 13.52 -1.52
C PHE A 54 -10.96 12.19 -1.24
N GLN A 55 -12.29 12.18 -1.23
CA GLN A 55 -13.06 10.93 -1.09
C GLN A 55 -12.69 9.91 -2.17
N ASN A 56 -12.61 10.36 -3.42
CA ASN A 56 -12.19 9.50 -4.53
C ASN A 56 -10.75 9.02 -4.36
N GLN A 57 -9.83 9.89 -3.96
CA GLN A 57 -8.44 9.50 -3.68
C GLN A 57 -8.35 8.46 -2.56
N PHE A 58 -9.09 8.62 -1.46
CA PHE A 58 -9.13 7.65 -0.36
C PHE A 58 -9.63 6.28 -0.82
N ILE A 59 -10.69 6.23 -1.63
CA ILE A 59 -11.19 4.98 -2.24
C ILE A 59 -10.09 4.33 -3.08
N ARG A 60 -9.44 5.09 -3.96
CA ARG A 60 -8.34 4.58 -4.80
C ARG A 60 -7.18 4.04 -3.97
N GLN A 61 -6.78 4.73 -2.90
CA GLN A 61 -5.71 4.25 -2.02
C GLN A 61 -6.11 2.95 -1.29
N ARG A 62 -7.36 2.80 -0.85
CA ARG A 62 -7.85 1.55 -0.25
C ARG A 62 -7.78 0.37 -1.21
N GLU A 63 -8.20 0.58 -2.46
CA GLU A 63 -8.12 -0.46 -3.52
C GLU A 63 -6.67 -0.90 -3.79
N VAL A 64 -5.74 0.07 -3.85
CA VAL A 64 -4.31 -0.22 -4.03
C VAL A 64 -3.75 -0.97 -2.83
N ILE A 65 -4.11 -0.58 -1.60
CA ILE A 65 -3.71 -1.30 -0.38
C ILE A 65 -4.15 -2.76 -0.44
N ASP A 66 -5.42 -3.02 -0.76
CA ASP A 66 -5.95 -4.38 -0.80
C ASP A 66 -5.29 -5.20 -1.93
N THR A 67 -4.99 -4.57 -3.07
CA THR A 67 -4.26 -5.19 -4.19
C THR A 67 -2.81 -5.54 -3.82
N LEU A 68 -2.10 -4.64 -3.15
CA LEU A 68 -0.73 -4.88 -2.70
C LEU A 68 -0.67 -5.99 -1.65
N ARG A 69 -1.60 -6.00 -0.69
CA ARG A 69 -1.71 -7.09 0.30
C ARG A 69 -1.93 -8.43 -0.37
N HIS A 70 -2.82 -8.49 -1.37
CA HIS A 70 -3.04 -9.70 -2.14
C HIS A 70 -1.78 -10.14 -2.88
N SER A 71 -1.09 -9.21 -3.53
CA SER A 71 0.12 -9.48 -4.31
C SER A 71 1.28 -9.98 -3.43
N VAL A 72 1.46 -9.40 -2.23
CA VAL A 72 2.40 -9.92 -1.21
C VAL A 72 2.06 -11.37 -0.85
N LYS A 73 0.77 -11.66 -0.59
CA LYS A 73 0.36 -13.02 -0.23
C LYS A 73 0.57 -14.02 -1.38
N GLN A 74 0.28 -13.62 -2.61
CA GLN A 74 0.56 -14.46 -3.78
C GLN A 74 2.05 -14.75 -3.90
N HIS A 75 2.90 -13.72 -3.74
CA HIS A 75 4.34 -13.88 -3.79
C HIS A 75 4.86 -14.81 -2.68
N GLU A 76 4.37 -14.69 -1.45
CA GLU A 76 4.72 -15.63 -0.36
C GLU A 76 4.40 -17.08 -0.75
N ASN A 77 3.21 -17.32 -1.32
CA ASN A 77 2.81 -18.65 -1.77
C ASN A 77 3.73 -19.17 -2.89
N GLU A 78 4.21 -18.31 -3.79
CA GLU A 78 5.15 -18.70 -4.85
C GLU A 78 6.53 -19.07 -4.29
N ILE A 79 7.04 -18.32 -3.30
CA ILE A 79 8.28 -18.66 -2.58
C ILE A 79 8.13 -19.99 -1.84
N GLU A 80 7.01 -20.19 -1.14
CA GLU A 80 6.73 -21.44 -0.42
C GLU A 80 6.70 -22.62 -1.41
N ARG A 81 5.96 -22.49 -2.52
CA ARG A 81 5.90 -23.52 -3.57
C ARG A 81 7.29 -23.82 -4.13
N MET A 82 8.07 -22.79 -4.46
CA MET A 82 9.42 -22.97 -4.99
C MET A 82 10.31 -23.73 -4.00
N THR A 83 10.25 -23.36 -2.71
CA THR A 83 11.08 -23.94 -1.65
C THR A 83 10.65 -25.37 -1.32
N ARG A 84 9.35 -25.61 -1.15
CA ARG A 84 8.77 -26.93 -0.81
C ARG A 84 9.07 -27.98 -1.87
N PHE A 85 9.04 -27.61 -3.14
CA PHE A 85 9.21 -28.54 -4.26
C PHE A 85 10.59 -28.44 -4.93
N ALA A 86 11.54 -27.72 -4.33
CA ALA A 86 12.89 -27.50 -4.87
C ALA A 86 12.91 -27.04 -6.34
N LEU A 87 12.00 -26.15 -6.72
CA LEU A 87 11.81 -25.68 -8.11
C LEU A 87 12.80 -24.57 -8.45
N GLU A 88 14.09 -24.87 -8.48
CA GLU A 88 15.18 -23.90 -8.64
C GLU A 88 15.06 -23.03 -9.90
N TYR A 89 14.47 -23.57 -10.97
CA TYR A 89 14.20 -22.85 -12.21
C TYR A 89 13.24 -21.65 -12.04
N LEU A 90 12.47 -21.58 -10.94
CA LEU A 90 11.59 -20.45 -10.64
C LEU A 90 12.32 -19.28 -9.96
N ARG A 91 13.57 -19.47 -9.51
CA ARG A 91 14.28 -18.47 -8.70
C ARG A 91 14.34 -17.10 -9.35
N ASP A 92 14.77 -17.04 -10.61
CA ASP A 92 14.92 -15.77 -11.32
C ASP A 92 13.59 -15.05 -11.49
N ARG A 93 12.51 -15.81 -11.71
CA ARG A 93 11.17 -15.25 -11.80
C ARG A 93 10.71 -14.70 -10.45
N VAL A 94 10.81 -15.49 -9.38
CA VAL A 94 10.43 -15.08 -8.02
C VAL A 94 11.20 -13.83 -7.58
N THR A 95 12.50 -13.75 -7.89
CA THR A 95 13.29 -12.55 -7.57
C THR A 95 12.86 -11.33 -8.40
N LYS A 96 12.52 -11.50 -9.67
CA LYS A 96 12.00 -10.39 -10.51
C LYS A 96 10.64 -9.92 -10.02
N ASP A 97 9.75 -10.84 -9.70
CA ASP A 97 8.41 -10.54 -9.20
C ASP A 97 8.50 -9.77 -7.86
N HIS A 98 9.47 -10.11 -6.99
CA HIS A 98 9.77 -9.35 -5.77
C HIS A 98 10.16 -7.90 -6.06
N MET A 99 11.06 -7.70 -7.04
CA MET A 99 11.56 -6.38 -7.39
C MET A 99 10.46 -5.49 -7.97
N LEU A 100 9.55 -6.07 -8.75
CA LEU A 100 8.37 -5.36 -9.26
C LEU A 100 7.43 -4.98 -8.12
N LEU A 101 7.09 -5.93 -7.25
CA LEU A 101 6.23 -5.68 -6.09
C LEU A 101 6.81 -4.62 -5.16
N LYS A 102 8.13 -4.62 -4.96
CA LYS A 102 8.85 -3.59 -4.20
C LYS A 102 8.72 -2.21 -4.82
N ALA A 103 8.81 -2.12 -6.16
CA ALA A 103 8.64 -0.86 -6.87
C ALA A 103 7.20 -0.33 -6.76
N GLU A 104 6.20 -1.20 -6.90
CA GLU A 104 4.79 -0.87 -6.72
C GLU A 104 4.49 -0.39 -5.30
N TYR A 105 4.99 -1.09 -4.28
CA TYR A 105 4.85 -0.70 -2.89
C TYR A 105 5.46 0.69 -2.62
N LYS A 106 6.69 0.93 -3.10
CA LYS A 106 7.34 2.25 -2.96
C LYS A 106 6.53 3.36 -3.63
N ARG A 107 6.04 3.11 -4.84
CA ARG A 107 5.23 4.08 -5.57
C ARG A 107 3.93 4.40 -4.83
N PHE A 108 3.30 3.40 -4.25
CA PHE A 108 2.14 3.60 -3.38
C PHE A 108 2.47 4.49 -2.18
N VAL A 109 3.58 4.22 -1.47
CA VAL A 109 4.00 5.04 -0.32
C VAL A 109 4.20 6.50 -0.73
N GLU A 110 4.91 6.77 -1.82
CA GLU A 110 5.10 8.14 -2.33
C GLU A 110 3.76 8.84 -2.58
N LEU A 111 2.86 8.20 -3.34
CA LEU A 111 1.54 8.75 -3.67
C LEU A 111 0.65 8.95 -2.44
N PHE A 112 0.77 8.08 -1.45
CA PHE A 112 0.06 8.22 -0.19
C PHE A 112 0.53 9.46 0.57
N MET A 113 1.84 9.64 0.72
CA MET A 113 2.40 10.78 1.45
C MET A 113 2.09 12.11 0.74
N GLU A 114 2.13 12.14 -0.59
CA GLU A 114 1.71 13.31 -1.39
C GLU A 114 0.24 13.67 -1.14
N MET A 115 -0.65 12.68 -1.13
CA MET A 115 -2.07 12.88 -0.84
C MET A 115 -2.31 13.30 0.62
N GLU A 116 -1.63 12.69 1.59
CA GLU A 116 -1.72 13.03 3.01
C GLU A 116 -1.30 14.49 3.25
N GLN A 117 -0.23 14.94 2.60
CA GLN A 117 0.21 16.34 2.68
C GLN A 117 -0.82 17.30 2.07
N ASP A 118 -1.30 17.06 0.83
CA ASP A 118 -2.32 17.92 0.20
C ASP A 118 -3.62 17.97 1.03
N PHE A 119 -3.97 16.87 1.69
CA PHE A 119 -5.12 16.80 2.58
C PHE A 119 -4.95 17.69 3.81
N HIS A 120 -3.82 17.59 4.52
CA HIS A 120 -3.58 18.41 5.70
C HIS A 120 -3.46 19.90 5.35
N ASP A 121 -2.82 20.23 4.22
CA ASP A 121 -2.72 21.62 3.73
C ASP A 121 -4.10 22.19 3.37
N TYR A 122 -5.05 21.33 2.95
CA TYR A 122 -6.42 21.73 2.67
C TYR A 122 -7.27 21.97 3.92
N LEU A 123 -6.99 21.26 5.03
CA LEU A 123 -7.74 21.39 6.28
C LEU A 123 -7.19 22.48 7.23
N ALA A 124 -5.97 22.96 7.00
CA ALA A 124 -5.34 24.04 7.76
C ALA A 124 -6.02 25.40 7.54
#